data_AF-A0A0F9GW73-F1
#
_entry.id   AF-A0A0F9GW73-F1
#
_cell.length_a   1.000
_cell.length_b   1.000
_cell.length_c   1.000
_cell.angle_alpha   90.00
_cell.angle_beta   90.00
_cell.angle_gamma   90.00
#
_symmetry.space_group_name_H-M   'P 1'
#
loop_
_entity.id
_entity.type
_entity.pdbx_description
1 polymer ?
#
loop_
_entity_poly.entity_id
_entity_poly.type
_entity_poly.pdbx_seq_one_letter_code
_entity_poly.pdbx_strand_id
1 'polypeptide(L)'
;ILYEVEHEGMKFPYAIKPDIIVENGSGNVFVMDHKTTSSYLSEWKLREHRVSNQLRGYIFVLREILHRVIHGGVINSVYVGKSAAKIEFKGVRFKPQKYLWNQEHADEAIKNQYAWVQTIGFYKDMNYWPQNAGELCRSCRYGKICDIEPELREGVIYTDFVENAKLPFFKI
;
A
#
# COMPACT_ATOMS: atom_id res chain seq x y z
N ILE A 1 -12.09 -7.30 -3.49
CA ILE A 1 -12.51 -8.65 -3.94
C ILE A 1 -11.30 -9.56 -3.77
N LEU A 2 -11.49 -10.77 -3.23
CA LEU A 2 -10.42 -11.76 -3.06
C LEU A 2 -10.36 -12.65 -4.31
N TYR A 3 -9.18 -12.79 -4.88
CA TYR A 3 -8.91 -13.60 -6.06
C TYR A 3 -7.84 -14.63 -5.73
N GLU A 4 -7.89 -15.80 -6.35
CA GLU A 4 -6.73 -16.68 -6.39
C GLU A 4 -5.87 -16.25 -7.58
N VAL A 5 -4.63 -15.81 -7.30
CA VAL A 5 -3.66 -15.49 -8.34
C VAL A 5 -2.88 -16.75 -8.67
N GLU A 6 -2.78 -17.08 -9.96
CA GLU A 6 -1.91 -18.12 -10.49
C GLU A 6 -0.94 -17.52 -11.52
N HIS A 7 0.36 -17.64 -11.28
CA HIS A 7 1.39 -17.14 -12.19
C HIS A 7 2.67 -17.98 -12.06
N GLU A 8 3.13 -18.59 -13.16
CA GLU A 8 4.35 -19.43 -13.17
C GLU A 8 4.39 -20.49 -12.05
N GLY A 9 3.24 -21.11 -11.75
CA GLY A 9 3.10 -22.11 -10.69
C GLY A 9 2.98 -21.55 -9.27
N MET A 10 3.12 -20.23 -9.07
CA MET A 10 2.80 -19.57 -7.81
C MET A 10 1.29 -19.46 -7.65
N LYS A 11 0.74 -19.88 -6.52
CA LYS A 11 -0.68 -19.75 -6.19
C LYS A 11 -0.86 -19.10 -4.82
N PHE A 12 -1.62 -18.01 -4.74
CA PHE A 12 -1.90 -17.35 -3.47
C PHE A 12 -3.15 -16.46 -3.54
N PRO A 13 -3.86 -16.30 -2.40
CA PRO A 13 -4.97 -15.36 -2.32
C PRO A 13 -4.47 -13.93 -2.43
N TYR A 14 -5.13 -13.14 -3.26
CA TYR A 14 -4.80 -11.75 -3.51
C TYR A 14 -6.05 -10.88 -3.56
N ALA A 15 -6.07 -9.83 -2.74
CA ALA A 15 -7.20 -8.91 -2.69
C ALA A 15 -6.83 -7.56 -3.31
N ILE A 16 -7.68 -7.07 -4.22
CA ILE A 16 -7.56 -5.71 -4.76
C ILE A 16 -8.76 -4.84 -4.46
N LYS A 17 -8.48 -3.54 -4.36
CA LYS A 17 -9.43 -2.45 -4.31
C LYS A 17 -8.75 -1.19 -4.88
N PRO A 18 -8.60 -1.08 -6.22
CA PRO A 18 -8.16 0.17 -6.82
C PRO A 18 -9.20 1.26 -6.54
N ASP A 19 -8.76 2.52 -6.42
CA ASP A 19 -9.71 3.63 -6.24
C ASP A 19 -10.56 3.82 -7.50
N ILE A 20 -9.90 3.97 -8.66
CA ILE A 20 -10.56 4.21 -9.94
C ILE A 20 -9.79 3.49 -11.06
N ILE A 21 -10.52 2.96 -12.04
CA ILE A 21 -9.96 2.56 -13.34
C ILE A 21 -10.34 3.65 -14.34
N VAL A 22 -9.36 4.20 -15.04
CA VAL A 22 -9.56 5.32 -15.98
C VAL A 22 -9.16 4.91 -17.39
N GLU A 23 -9.89 5.40 -18.38
CA GLU A 23 -9.60 5.22 -19.79
C GLU A 23 -9.36 6.58 -20.43
N ASN A 24 -8.31 6.70 -21.24
CA ASN A 24 -8.04 7.95 -21.96
C ASN A 24 -8.77 8.01 -23.31
N GLY A 25 -8.77 9.17 -23.97
CA GLY A 25 -9.43 9.35 -25.26
C GLY A 25 -8.90 8.48 -26.41
N SER A 26 -7.77 7.78 -26.21
CA SER A 26 -7.21 6.82 -27.16
C SER A 26 -7.53 5.36 -26.80
N GLY A 27 -8.40 5.13 -25.81
CA GLY A 27 -8.79 3.79 -25.34
C GLY A 27 -7.79 3.09 -24.43
N ASN A 28 -6.71 3.78 -24.00
CA ASN A 28 -5.73 3.20 -23.08
C ASN A 28 -6.26 3.23 -21.65
N VAL A 29 -6.25 2.08 -21.00
CA VAL A 29 -6.71 1.89 -19.62
C VAL A 29 -5.55 2.04 -18.63
N PHE A 30 -5.80 2.75 -17.53
CA PHE A 30 -4.87 2.92 -16.40
C PHE A 30 -5.59 2.68 -15.08
N VAL A 31 -4.85 2.25 -14.07
CA VAL A 31 -5.33 2.25 -12.68
C VAL A 31 -4.96 3.56 -12.01
N MET A 32 -5.91 4.27 -11.44
CA MET A 32 -5.68 5.50 -10.67
C MET A 32 -5.84 5.22 -9.18
N ASP A 33 -4.92 5.78 -8.40
CA ASP A 33 -4.94 5.73 -6.94
C ASP A 33 -4.70 7.13 -6.37
N HIS A 34 -5.60 7.55 -5.48
CA HIS A 34 -5.57 8.83 -4.82
C HIS A 34 -4.73 8.73 -3.54
N LYS A 35 -3.64 9.49 -3.50
CA LYS A 35 -2.78 9.57 -2.31
C LYS A 35 -2.87 10.96 -1.71
N THR A 36 -3.27 11.05 -0.45
CA THR A 36 -3.21 12.30 0.30
C THR A 36 -1.88 12.40 1.04
N THR A 37 -1.35 13.60 1.17
CA THR A 37 -0.09 13.84 1.90
C THR A 37 -0.07 15.20 2.56
N SER A 38 0.56 15.29 3.72
CA SER A 38 0.87 16.55 4.40
C SER A 38 2.19 17.17 3.97
N SER A 39 2.99 16.46 3.17
CA SER A 39 4.24 16.95 2.59
C SER A 39 4.00 17.62 1.23
N TYR A 40 4.83 18.61 0.88
CA TYR A 40 4.77 19.23 -0.43
C TYR A 40 4.97 18.21 -1.57
N LEU A 41 4.22 18.39 -2.66
CA LEU A 41 4.24 17.52 -3.84
C LEU A 41 5.48 17.80 -4.71
N SER A 42 6.65 17.35 -4.26
CA SER A 42 7.92 17.45 -4.99
C SER A 42 8.13 16.30 -5.97
N GLU A 43 9.01 16.49 -6.96
CA GLU A 43 9.45 15.40 -7.85
C GLU A 43 10.05 14.22 -7.08
N TRP A 44 10.80 14.50 -6.02
CA TRP A 44 11.34 13.45 -5.16
C TRP A 44 10.22 12.60 -4.54
N LYS A 45 9.17 13.22 -4.01
CA LYS A 45 8.06 12.49 -3.40
C LYS A 45 7.32 11.61 -4.41
N LEU A 46 7.12 12.12 -5.63
CA LEU A 46 6.46 11.36 -6.67
C LEU A 46 7.28 10.14 -7.09
N ARG A 47 8.61 10.25 -7.17
CA ARG A 47 9.50 9.14 -7.56
C ARG A 47 9.37 7.89 -6.68
N GLU A 48 8.90 8.03 -5.43
CA GLU A 48 8.62 6.89 -4.53
C GLU A 48 7.65 5.88 -5.16
N HIS A 49 6.78 6.32 -6.07
CA HIS A 49 5.77 5.45 -6.70
C HIS A 49 6.22 4.81 -8.01
N ARG A 50 7.42 5.13 -8.53
CA ARG A 50 7.91 4.63 -9.83
C ARG A 50 8.03 3.09 -9.88
N VAL A 51 8.28 2.49 -8.73
CA VAL A 51 8.39 1.03 -8.52
C VAL A 51 7.27 0.50 -7.62
N SER A 52 6.10 1.13 -7.65
CA SER A 52 4.97 0.75 -6.79
C SER A 52 4.52 -0.69 -7.06
N ASN A 53 4.84 -1.60 -6.15
CA ASN A 53 4.34 -2.97 -6.17
C ASN A 53 2.80 -3.00 -6.06
N GLN A 54 2.19 -2.08 -5.28
CA GLN A 54 0.73 -2.01 -5.13
C GLN A 54 0.04 -1.78 -6.49
N LEU A 55 0.42 -0.74 -7.22
CA LEU A 55 -0.22 -0.42 -8.49
C LEU A 55 0.06 -1.48 -9.56
N ARG A 56 1.29 -1.99 -9.62
CA ARG A 56 1.66 -3.06 -10.56
C ARG A 56 0.93 -4.37 -10.26
N GLY A 57 0.68 -4.68 -8.99
CA GLY A 57 -0.19 -5.80 -8.59
C GLY A 57 -1.65 -5.60 -9.03
N TYR A 58 -2.18 -4.37 -8.93
CA TYR A 58 -3.51 -4.07 -9.48
C TYR A 58 -3.55 -4.27 -10.99
N ILE A 59 -2.52 -3.85 -11.73
CA ILE A 59 -2.42 -4.04 -13.18
C ILE A 59 -2.48 -5.52 -13.53
N PHE A 60 -1.71 -6.36 -12.84
CA PHE A 60 -1.73 -7.81 -13.05
C PHE A 60 -3.15 -8.37 -12.88
N VAL A 61 -3.77 -8.13 -11.73
CA VAL A 61 -5.07 -8.72 -11.40
C VAL A 61 -6.19 -8.17 -12.30
N LEU A 62 -6.15 -6.87 -12.61
CA LEU A 62 -7.12 -6.26 -13.52
C LEU A 62 -6.97 -6.74 -14.96
N ARG A 63 -5.74 -7.06 -15.42
CA ARG A 63 -5.54 -7.69 -16.73
C ARG A 63 -6.27 -9.03 -16.80
N GLU A 64 -6.14 -9.85 -15.76
CA GLU A 64 -6.79 -11.17 -15.72
C GLU A 64 -8.32 -11.05 -15.64
N ILE A 65 -8.86 -10.10 -14.87
CA ILE A 65 -10.31 -9.93 -14.70
C ILE A 65 -10.96 -9.30 -15.93
N LEU A 66 -10.34 -8.25 -16.48
CA LEU A 66 -10.94 -7.45 -17.54
C LEU A 66 -10.57 -7.95 -18.93
N HIS A 67 -9.60 -8.86 -19.04
CA HIS A 67 -9.02 -9.31 -20.31
C HIS A 67 -8.57 -8.13 -21.20
N ARG A 68 -8.05 -7.06 -20.58
CA ARG A 68 -7.56 -5.85 -21.25
C ARG A 68 -6.14 -5.53 -20.81
N VAL A 69 -5.40 -4.91 -21.73
CA VAL A 69 -4.09 -4.34 -21.41
C VAL A 69 -4.30 -3.10 -20.52
N ILE A 70 -3.75 -3.17 -19.31
CA ILE A 70 -3.65 -2.02 -18.42
C ILE A 70 -2.25 -1.40 -18.62
N HIS A 71 -2.21 -0.14 -19.06
CA HIS A 71 -1.02 0.52 -19.61
C HIS A 71 -0.12 1.18 -18.55
N GLY A 72 -0.47 1.03 -17.28
CA GLY A 72 0.24 1.63 -16.17
C GLY A 72 -0.70 2.16 -15.09
N GLY A 73 -0.15 3.03 -14.25
CA GLY A 73 -0.88 3.63 -13.15
C GLY A 73 -0.77 5.15 -13.12
N VAL A 74 -1.74 5.79 -12.47
CA VAL A 74 -1.76 7.21 -12.19
C VAL A 74 -1.83 7.38 -10.68
N ILE A 75 -0.85 8.03 -10.09
CA ILE A 75 -0.96 8.51 -8.72
C ILE A 75 -1.52 9.92 -8.79
N ASN A 76 -2.73 10.10 -8.26
CA ASN A 76 -3.29 11.43 -8.09
C ASN A 76 -2.97 11.93 -6.68
N SER A 77 -1.87 12.67 -6.55
CA SER A 77 -1.44 13.19 -5.25
C SER A 77 -2.21 14.45 -4.87
N VAL A 78 -2.75 14.46 -3.66
CA VAL A 78 -3.50 15.58 -3.07
C VAL A 78 -2.80 16.06 -1.80
N TYR A 79 -2.38 17.31 -1.79
CA TYR A 79 -1.83 17.94 -0.60
C TYR A 79 -2.96 18.33 0.37
N VAL A 80 -2.90 17.77 1.57
CA VAL A 80 -3.88 17.99 2.67
C VAL A 80 -3.20 18.52 3.94
N GLY A 81 -1.97 19.05 3.82
CA GLY A 81 -1.23 19.62 4.95
C GLY A 81 -1.86 20.90 5.51
N LYS A 82 -1.31 21.42 6.61
CA LYS A 82 -1.85 22.60 7.34
C LYS A 82 -2.08 23.84 6.48
N SER A 83 -1.39 23.97 5.35
CA SER A 83 -1.53 25.11 4.44
C SER A 83 -2.47 24.84 3.26
N ALA A 84 -3.15 23.69 3.20
CA ALA A 84 -3.97 23.30 2.04
C ALA A 84 -5.12 24.28 1.80
N ALA A 85 -5.75 24.77 2.87
CA ALA A 85 -6.86 25.73 2.83
C ALA A 85 -6.43 27.20 2.73
N LYS A 86 -5.13 27.52 2.83
CA LYS A 86 -4.67 28.91 2.71
C LYS A 86 -4.88 29.38 1.28
N ILE A 87 -5.36 30.60 1.07
CA ILE A 87 -5.54 31.21 -0.25
C ILE A 87 -4.18 31.27 -0.96
N GLU A 88 -3.19 31.87 -0.30
CA GLU A 88 -1.81 31.91 -0.75
C GLU A 88 -1.09 30.59 -0.41
N PHE A 89 -0.89 29.76 -1.43
CA PHE A 89 -0.14 28.51 -1.32
C PHE A 89 0.95 28.47 -2.38
N LYS A 90 2.21 28.40 -1.94
CA LYS A 90 3.40 28.44 -2.80
C LYS A 90 3.75 27.09 -3.44
N GLY A 91 2.84 26.10 -3.38
CA GLY A 91 3.09 24.73 -3.88
C GLY A 91 2.00 24.22 -4.80
N VAL A 92 2.09 22.95 -5.18
CA VAL A 92 1.08 22.24 -5.97
C VAL A 92 0.12 21.49 -5.04
N ARG A 93 -1.19 21.74 -5.15
CA ARG A 93 -2.20 21.05 -4.33
C ARG A 93 -2.63 19.71 -4.90
N PHE A 94 -2.66 19.61 -6.22
CA PHE A 94 -3.09 18.43 -6.96
C PHE A 94 -2.05 18.13 -8.02
N LYS A 95 -1.48 16.93 -8.00
CA LYS A 95 -0.47 16.53 -8.97
C LYS A 95 -0.72 15.10 -9.44
N PRO A 96 -1.44 14.91 -10.56
CA PRO A 96 -1.52 13.60 -11.19
C PRO A 96 -0.17 13.27 -11.85
N GLN A 97 0.40 12.13 -11.49
CA GLN A 97 1.61 11.61 -12.10
C GLN A 97 1.32 10.25 -12.72
N LYS A 98 1.57 10.16 -14.04
CA LYS A 98 1.42 8.94 -14.81
C LYS A 98 2.71 8.13 -14.80
N TYR A 99 2.59 6.83 -14.65
CA TYR A 99 3.65 5.85 -14.79
C TYR A 99 3.25 4.83 -15.83
N LEU A 100 4.12 4.63 -16.81
CA LEU A 100 3.95 3.59 -17.83
C LEU A 100 4.67 2.34 -17.36
N TRP A 101 3.94 1.24 -17.32
CA TRP A 101 4.48 -0.08 -17.00
C TRP A 101 3.96 -1.07 -18.03
N ASN A 102 4.86 -1.88 -18.57
CA ASN A 102 4.50 -3.02 -19.41
C ASN A 102 4.05 -4.21 -18.53
N GLN A 103 3.67 -5.31 -19.17
CA GLN A 103 3.20 -6.50 -18.47
C GLN A 103 4.28 -7.17 -17.62
N GLU A 104 5.52 -7.16 -18.07
CA GLU A 104 6.65 -7.74 -17.33
C GLU A 104 6.87 -7.05 -15.97
N HIS A 105 6.67 -5.73 -15.90
CA HIS A 105 6.71 -5.02 -14.62
C HIS A 105 5.59 -5.47 -13.66
N ALA A 106 4.43 -5.85 -14.18
CA ALA A 106 3.31 -6.34 -13.37
C ALA A 106 3.57 -7.77 -12.89
N ASP A 107 4.09 -8.62 -13.77
CA ASP A 107 4.50 -9.99 -13.47
C ASP A 107 5.61 -10.02 -12.39
N GLU A 108 6.61 -9.13 -12.49
CA GLU A 108 7.64 -8.92 -11.46
C GLU A 108 7.02 -8.53 -10.11
N ALA A 109 6.04 -7.62 -10.09
CA ALA A 109 5.41 -7.18 -8.86
C ALA A 109 4.64 -8.31 -8.15
N ILE A 110 4.01 -9.22 -8.90
CA ILE A 110 3.37 -10.41 -8.32
C ILE A 110 4.40 -11.37 -7.73
N LYS A 111 5.54 -11.59 -8.40
CA LYS A 111 6.65 -12.40 -7.84
C LYS A 111 7.15 -11.81 -6.52
N ASN A 112 7.34 -10.49 -6.47
CA ASN A 112 7.75 -9.79 -5.25
C ASN A 112 6.74 -9.97 -4.11
N GLN A 113 5.45 -9.90 -4.41
CA GLN A 113 4.39 -10.06 -3.40
C GLN A 113 4.25 -11.51 -2.95
N TYR A 114 4.39 -12.47 -3.86
CA TYR A 114 4.44 -13.88 -3.51
C TYR A 114 5.59 -14.18 -2.55
N ALA A 115 6.79 -13.65 -2.80
CA ALA A 115 7.93 -13.81 -1.89
C ALA A 115 7.63 -13.28 -0.47
N TRP A 116 6.90 -12.16 -0.36
CA TRP A 116 6.43 -11.66 0.93
C TRP A 116 5.40 -12.60 1.59
N VAL A 117 4.47 -13.17 0.83
CA VAL A 117 3.51 -14.16 1.34
C VAL A 117 4.22 -15.40 1.88
N GLN A 118 5.22 -15.91 1.15
CA GLN A 118 6.04 -17.05 1.61
C GLN A 118 6.80 -16.72 2.88
N THR A 119 7.38 -15.51 2.96
CA THR A 119 8.07 -15.02 4.15
C THR A 119 7.15 -14.94 5.37
N ILE A 120 5.92 -14.44 5.17
CA ILE A 120 4.89 -14.39 6.21
C ILE A 120 4.50 -15.81 6.65
N GLY A 121 4.30 -16.73 5.70
CA GLY A 121 3.99 -18.13 5.99
C GLY A 121 5.08 -18.79 6.84
N PHE A 122 6.34 -18.65 6.43
CA PHE A 122 7.50 -19.17 7.16
C PHE A 122 7.54 -18.70 8.62
N TYR A 123 7.44 -17.39 8.85
CA TYR A 123 7.49 -16.83 10.22
C TYR A 123 6.26 -17.19 11.05
N LYS A 124 5.10 -17.33 10.42
CA LYS A 124 3.90 -17.84 11.07
C LYS A 124 4.08 -19.29 11.53
N ASP A 125 4.62 -20.16 10.69
CA ASP A 125 4.84 -21.57 11.00
C ASP A 125 5.90 -21.76 12.09
N MET A 126 6.91 -20.88 12.12
CA MET A 126 7.88 -20.82 13.22
C MET A 126 7.32 -20.25 14.52
N ASN A 127 6.10 -19.71 14.52
CA ASN A 127 5.53 -18.92 15.61
C ASN A 127 6.51 -17.82 16.11
N TYR A 128 7.18 -17.15 15.17
CA TYR A 128 8.21 -16.15 15.49
C TYR A 128 8.20 -15.01 14.46
N TRP A 129 8.12 -13.78 14.93
CA TRP A 129 8.12 -12.58 14.09
C TRP A 129 9.36 -11.74 14.40
N PRO A 130 10.34 -11.65 13.48
CA PRO A 130 11.56 -10.90 13.73
C PRO A 130 11.26 -9.41 13.87
N GLN A 131 11.95 -8.79 14.82
CA GLN A 131 11.97 -7.34 14.93
C GLN A 131 12.94 -6.76 13.92
N ASN A 132 12.52 -5.69 13.23
CA ASN A 132 13.37 -4.91 12.34
C ASN A 132 13.56 -3.50 12.89
N ALA A 133 14.69 -2.88 12.54
CA ALA A 133 14.92 -1.46 12.75
C ALA A 133 14.81 -0.71 11.42
N GLY A 134 14.28 0.51 11.42
CA GLY A 134 14.16 1.30 10.20
C GLY A 134 13.19 2.46 10.32
N GLU A 135 13.02 3.18 9.20
CA GLU A 135 12.14 4.35 9.12
C GLU A 135 10.69 4.02 9.50
N LEU A 136 10.20 2.86 9.06
CA LEU A 136 8.84 2.39 9.36
C LEU A 136 8.62 2.11 10.85
N CYS A 137 9.68 1.87 11.63
CA CYS A 137 9.56 1.66 13.07
C CYS A 137 9.45 2.98 13.85
N ARG A 138 9.88 4.12 13.30
CA ARG A 138 9.90 5.42 14.00
C ARG A 138 8.52 5.95 14.37
N SER A 139 7.52 5.64 13.55
CA SER A 139 6.12 6.05 13.75
C SER A 139 5.19 4.85 13.99
N CYS A 140 5.75 3.66 14.22
CA CYS A 140 4.96 2.47 14.45
C CYS A 140 4.26 2.53 15.81
N ARG A 141 2.93 2.47 15.81
CA ARG A 141 2.12 2.45 17.04
C ARG A 141 2.44 1.26 17.97
N TYR A 142 3.02 0.19 17.42
CA TYR A 142 3.44 -1.00 18.15
C TYR A 142 4.88 -0.91 18.67
N GLY A 143 5.59 0.21 18.47
CA GLY A 143 6.99 0.37 18.89
C GLY A 143 7.19 0.03 20.37
N LYS A 144 6.29 0.47 21.26
CA LYS A 144 6.34 0.14 22.68
C LYS A 144 6.23 -1.37 22.97
N ILE A 145 5.48 -2.12 22.15
CA ILE A 145 5.40 -3.58 22.28
C ILE A 145 6.72 -4.23 21.86
N CYS A 146 7.45 -3.62 20.93
CA CYS A 146 8.77 -4.14 20.56
C CYS A 146 9.79 -3.97 21.69
N ASP A 147 9.66 -2.91 22.50
CA ASP A 147 10.62 -2.55 23.56
C ASP A 147 10.45 -3.36 24.85
N ILE A 148 9.31 -4.02 25.06
CA ILE A 148 9.04 -4.84 26.26
C ILE A 148 9.53 -6.28 26.10
N GLU A 149 9.67 -6.97 27.24
CA GLU A 149 10.05 -8.38 27.33
C GLU A 149 9.11 -9.25 26.48
N PRO A 150 9.64 -10.19 25.67
CA PRO A 150 8.83 -11.01 24.77
C PRO A 150 7.62 -11.70 25.43
N GLU A 151 7.78 -12.19 26.64
CA GLU A 151 6.75 -12.90 27.41
C GLU A 151 5.57 -12.01 27.81
N LEU A 152 5.76 -10.68 27.89
CA LEU A 152 4.72 -9.73 28.29
C LEU A 152 3.94 -9.17 27.10
N ARG A 153 4.42 -9.38 25.87
CA ARG A 153 3.88 -8.74 24.66
C ARG A 153 2.44 -9.09 24.39
N GLU A 154 2.06 -10.36 24.56
CA GLU A 154 0.70 -10.82 24.29
C GLU A 154 -0.32 -10.16 25.23
N GLY A 155 0.01 -10.05 26.52
CA GLY A 155 -0.83 -9.37 27.51
C GLY A 155 -1.01 -7.87 27.21
N VAL A 156 0.06 -7.20 26.77
CA VAL A 156 0.00 -5.79 26.36
C VAL A 156 -0.79 -5.61 25.07
N ILE A 157 -0.59 -6.47 24.07
CA ILE A 157 -1.39 -6.46 22.83
C ILE A 157 -2.88 -6.61 23.16
N TYR A 158 -3.23 -7.57 24.00
CA TYR A 158 -4.62 -7.80 24.38
C TYR A 158 -5.23 -6.59 25.09
N THR A 159 -4.54 -6.04 26.10
CA THR A 159 -5.03 -4.87 26.85
C THR A 159 -5.19 -3.64 25.94
N ASP A 160 -4.12 -3.26 25.23
CA ASP A 160 -4.06 -1.97 24.51
C ASP A 160 -4.81 -1.97 23.18
N PHE A 161 -4.96 -3.14 22.54
CA PHE A 161 -5.48 -3.23 21.17
C PHE A 161 -6.72 -4.10 21.03
N VAL A 162 -7.08 -4.91 22.03
CA VAL A 162 -8.28 -5.73 22.00
C VAL A 162 -9.31 -5.21 23.01
N GLU A 163 -8.95 -5.05 24.28
CA GLU A 163 -9.89 -4.55 25.30
C GLU A 163 -10.13 -3.05 25.18
N ASN A 164 -9.06 -2.26 25.14
CA ASN A 164 -9.18 -0.81 24.99
C ASN A 164 -9.75 -0.38 23.62
N ALA A 165 -9.66 -1.23 22.60
CA ALA A 165 -10.32 -1.01 21.31
C ALA A 165 -11.83 -1.30 21.32
N LYS A 166 -12.31 -2.11 22.28
CA LYS A 166 -13.73 -2.39 22.50
C LYS A 166 -14.44 -1.31 23.32
N LEU A 167 -13.71 -0.38 23.94
CA LEU A 167 -14.31 0.78 24.60
C LEU A 167 -14.58 1.85 23.53
N PRO A 168 -15.83 2.03 23.05
CA PRO A 168 -16.12 3.10 22.13
C PRO A 168 -15.90 4.42 22.85
N PHE A 169 -15.19 5.34 22.20
CA PHE A 169 -15.34 6.79 22.29
C PHE A 169 -16.21 7.32 23.46
N PHE A 170 -15.71 7.22 24.69
CA PHE A 170 -16.16 8.06 25.80
C PHE A 170 -14.95 8.49 26.60
N LYS A 171 -14.23 9.47 26.05
CA LYS A 171 -13.53 10.47 26.87
C LYS A 171 -14.00 11.82 26.37
N ILE A 172 -14.86 12.42 27.18
CA ILE A 172 -15.30 13.83 27.14
C ILE A 172 -14.06 14.70 27.34
#